data_AF-A0A0F9W959-F1
#
_entry.id   AF-A0A0F9W959-F1
#
_cell.length_a   1.000
_cell.length_b   1.000
_cell.length_c   1.000
_cell.angle_alpha   90.00
_cell.angle_beta   90.00
_cell.angle_gamma   90.00
#
_symmetry.space_group_name_H-M   'P 1'
#
loop_
_entity.id
_entity.type
_entity.pdbx_description
1 polymer ?
#
loop_
_entity_poly.entity_id
_entity_poly.type
_entity_poly.pdbx_seq_one_letter_code
_entity_poly.pdbx_strand_id
1 'polypeptide(L)'
;MEWISVKERVPEFSEPLEITYDGGKTFEGDCAYLEKRHCMMAGIAGGNGYFGEGFGTQGAECEEGLILDTPSHWRYRYKED
;
A
#
# COMPACT_ATOMS: atom_id res chain seq x y z
N MET A 1 -7.07 12.45 11.47
CA MET A 1 -6.72 12.73 10.06
C MET A 1 -7.88 12.35 9.16
N GLU A 2 -8.16 13.17 8.15
CA GLU A 2 -9.22 12.95 7.13
C GLU A 2 -8.75 11.94 6.07
N TRP A 3 -9.71 11.24 5.45
CA TRP A 3 -9.44 10.35 4.31
C TRP A 3 -9.26 11.15 3.02
N ILE A 4 -8.18 10.87 2.29
CA ILE A 4 -7.82 11.56 1.04
C ILE A 4 -8.11 10.63 -0.13
N SER A 5 -8.82 11.12 -1.16
CA SER A 5 -9.06 10.34 -2.38
C SER A 5 -7.77 10.19 -3.19
N VAL A 6 -7.49 8.97 -3.66
CA VAL A 6 -6.33 8.72 -4.54
C VAL A 6 -6.41 9.55 -5.83
N LYS A 7 -7.62 9.93 -6.26
CA LYS A 7 -7.80 10.78 -7.45
C LYS A 7 -7.36 12.23 -7.24
N GLU A 8 -7.31 12.68 -5.98
CA GLU A 8 -6.93 14.03 -5.61
C GLU A 8 -5.43 14.13 -5.34
N ARG A 9 -4.87 13.13 -4.64
CA ARG A 9 -3.48 13.14 -4.21
C ARG A 9 -2.96 11.73 -3.93
N VAL A 10 -1.70 11.49 -4.28
CA VAL A 10 -0.94 10.31 -3.84
C VAL A 10 -0.16 10.60 -2.55
N PRO A 11 0.07 9.59 -1.69
CA PRO A 11 0.84 9.74 -0.47
C PRO A 11 2.32 10.01 -0.76
N GLU A 12 3.04 10.46 0.27
CA GLU A 12 4.51 10.41 0.26
C GLU A 12 5.01 8.97 0.33
N PHE A 13 6.18 8.73 -0.27
CA PHE A 13 6.75 7.39 -0.32
C PHE A 13 7.15 6.88 1.05
N SER A 14 6.95 5.58 1.27
CA SER A 14 7.38 4.80 2.43
C SER A 14 6.80 5.24 3.78
N GLU A 15 5.88 6.21 3.78
CA GLU A 15 5.15 6.60 4.98
C GLU A 15 4.04 5.60 5.28
N PRO A 16 3.85 5.20 6.55
CA PRO A 16 2.78 4.27 6.93
C PRO A 16 1.38 4.82 6.66
N LEU A 17 0.53 4.02 6.04
CA LEU A 17 -0.81 4.39 5.61
C LEU A 17 -1.88 3.43 6.15
N GLU A 18 -3.07 3.98 6.30
CA GLU A 18 -4.31 3.21 6.26
C GLU A 18 -4.99 3.44 4.91
N ILE A 19 -5.56 2.38 4.34
CA ILE A 19 -6.21 2.42 3.02
C ILE A 19 -7.61 1.82 3.09
N THR A 20 -8.50 2.29 2.21
CA THR A 20 -9.85 1.73 2.04
C THR A 20 -10.24 1.64 0.56
N TYR A 21 -10.89 0.55 0.17
CA TYR A 21 -11.29 0.29 -1.22
C TYR A 21 -12.70 0.77 -1.56
N ASP A 22 -13.57 0.92 -0.57
CA ASP A 22 -14.99 1.28 -0.74
C ASP A 22 -15.42 2.43 0.20
N GLY A 23 -14.48 3.13 0.84
CA GLY A 23 -14.76 4.19 1.80
C GLY A 23 -15.36 3.70 3.13
N GLY A 24 -15.45 2.38 3.35
CA GLY A 24 -16.06 1.80 4.55
C GLY A 24 -15.31 0.60 5.14
N LYS A 25 -14.56 -0.15 4.33
CA LYS A 25 -13.70 -1.26 4.75
C LYS A 25 -12.24 -0.86 4.65
N THR A 26 -11.56 -0.84 5.79
CA THR A 26 -10.13 -0.58 5.89
C THR A 26 -9.36 -1.88 5.74
N PHE A 27 -8.21 -1.81 5.09
CA PHE A 27 -7.24 -2.91 5.12
C PHE A 27 -6.45 -2.83 6.43
N GLU A 28 -6.37 -3.95 7.17
CA GLU A 28 -5.77 -3.99 8.51
C GLU A 28 -4.25 -4.16 8.50
N GLY A 29 -3.64 -4.58 7.38
CA GLY A 29 -2.18 -4.75 7.30
C GLY A 29 -1.43 -3.45 7.02
N ASP A 30 -0.13 -3.43 7.30
CA ASP A 30 0.73 -2.27 7.10
C ASP A 30 0.91 -1.95 5.61
N CYS A 31 0.64 -0.70 5.24
CA CYS A 31 0.63 -0.23 3.86
C CYS A 31 1.49 1.03 3.69
N ALA A 32 2.06 1.20 2.50
CA ALA A 32 2.70 2.45 2.08
C ALA A 32 2.53 2.68 0.57
N TYR A 33 2.78 3.92 0.12
CA TYR A 33 3.08 4.19 -1.28
C TYR A 33 4.57 3.92 -1.49
N LEU A 34 4.94 3.06 -2.44
CA LEU A 34 6.30 2.57 -2.61
C LEU A 34 6.78 2.88 -4.02
N GLU A 35 8.08 3.22 -4.18
CA GLU A 35 8.69 3.43 -5.50
C GLU A 35 8.81 2.13 -6.31
N LYS A 36 8.96 1.01 -5.60
CA LYS A 36 9.13 -0.32 -6.16
C LYS A 36 8.24 -1.29 -5.41
N ARG A 37 7.53 -2.11 -6.18
CA ARG A 37 6.64 -3.15 -5.65
C ARG A 37 6.87 -4.44 -6.40
N HIS A 38 6.39 -5.53 -5.84
CA HIS A 38 6.52 -6.83 -6.46
C HIS A 38 5.27 -7.69 -6.30
N CYS A 39 5.15 -8.70 -7.16
CA CYS A 39 4.19 -9.77 -6.99
C CYS A 39 4.86 -11.13 -7.11
N MET A 40 4.23 -12.12 -6.48
CA MET A 40 4.56 -13.52 -6.67
C MET A 40 4.11 -13.97 -8.06
N MET A 41 5.04 -14.52 -8.84
CA MET A 41 4.75 -15.05 -10.17
C MET A 41 4.20 -16.48 -10.07
N ALA A 42 3.00 -16.71 -10.64
CA ALA A 42 2.40 -18.03 -10.66
C ALA A 42 3.27 -19.03 -11.43
N GLY A 43 3.51 -20.20 -10.84
CA GLY A 43 4.24 -21.30 -11.47
C GLY A 43 5.76 -21.21 -11.44
N ILE A 44 6.35 -20.18 -10.81
CA ILE A 44 7.79 -20.07 -10.60
C ILE A 44 8.06 -19.97 -9.11
N ALA A 45 8.62 -21.04 -8.52
CA ALA A 45 9.02 -21.03 -7.12
C ALA A 45 10.09 -19.94 -6.89
N GLY A 46 9.78 -18.96 -6.02
CA GLY A 46 10.66 -17.81 -5.74
C GLY A 46 10.73 -16.77 -6.87
N GLY A 47 9.87 -16.84 -7.89
CA GLY A 47 9.82 -15.87 -8.97
C GLY A 47 9.07 -14.61 -8.54
N ASN A 48 9.73 -13.46 -8.58
CA ASN A 48 9.13 -12.16 -8.30
C ASN A 48 9.09 -11.29 -9.57
N GLY A 49 7.92 -10.72 -9.86
CA GLY A 49 7.77 -9.67 -10.86
C GLY A 49 7.92 -8.31 -10.20
N TYR A 50 8.71 -7.40 -10.77
CA TYR A 50 8.94 -6.06 -10.23
C TYR A 50 8.15 -5.01 -11.00
N PHE A 51 7.55 -4.09 -10.26
CA PHE A 51 6.69 -3.03 -10.77
C PHE A 51 7.13 -1.69 -10.19
N GLY A 52 6.77 -0.62 -10.89
CA GLY A 52 7.03 0.75 -10.45
C GLY A 52 6.13 1.18 -9.28
N GLU A 53 5.96 2.49 -9.18
CA GLU A 53 5.31 3.11 -8.04
C GLU A 53 3.87 2.65 -7.81
N GLY A 54 3.42 2.69 -6.56
CA GLY A 54 2.04 2.44 -6.17
C GLY A 54 1.89 1.98 -4.73
N PHE A 55 0.71 1.50 -4.37
CA PHE A 55 0.44 0.98 -3.03
C PHE A 55 0.98 -0.45 -2.87
N GLY A 56 1.62 -0.70 -1.73
CA GLY A 56 2.14 -2.01 -1.35
C GLY A 56 2.21 -2.19 0.17
N THR A 57 2.51 -3.41 0.59
CA THR A 57 2.66 -3.79 2.00
C THR A 57 3.98 -3.26 2.60
N GLN A 58 4.02 -3.03 3.91
CA GLN A 58 5.18 -2.41 4.60
C GLN A 58 5.96 -3.36 5.54
N GLY A 59 5.81 -4.67 5.41
CA GLY A 59 6.80 -5.59 6.00
C GLY A 59 6.58 -6.05 7.45
N ALA A 60 5.69 -5.43 8.25
CA ALA A 60 5.59 -5.75 9.68
C ALA A 60 4.97 -7.14 9.97
N GLU A 61 3.93 -7.51 9.24
CA GLU A 61 3.22 -8.80 9.39
C GLU A 61 3.09 -9.57 8.06
N CYS A 62 3.66 -9.02 6.99
CA CYS A 62 3.62 -9.56 5.64
C CYS A 62 4.92 -9.22 4.91
N GLU A 63 5.19 -9.87 3.78
CA GLU A 63 6.33 -9.51 2.93
C GLU A 63 6.24 -8.04 2.50
N GLU A 64 7.34 -7.30 2.57
CA GLU A 64 7.39 -5.87 2.23
C GLU A 64 7.36 -5.67 0.71
N GLY A 65 6.47 -4.81 0.22
CA GLY A 65 6.44 -4.45 -1.19
C GLY A 65 5.53 -5.32 -2.05
N LEU A 66 4.75 -6.23 -1.46
CA LEU A 66 3.68 -6.92 -2.19
C LEU A 66 2.69 -5.90 -2.72
N ILE A 67 2.36 -6.03 -4.00
CA ILE A 67 1.42 -5.14 -4.69
C ILE A 67 0.04 -5.22 -4.03
N LEU A 68 -0.49 -4.04 -3.74
CA LEU A 68 -1.89 -3.83 -3.43
C LEU A 68 -2.59 -3.20 -4.63
N ASP A 69 -3.87 -3.52 -4.79
CA ASP A 69 -4.73 -2.78 -5.70
C ASP A 69 -4.77 -1.30 -5.29
N THR A 70 -5.05 -0.41 -6.26
CA THR A 70 -5.19 1.01 -5.94
C THR A 70 -6.42 1.22 -5.05
N PRO A 71 -6.26 1.75 -3.82
CA PRO A 71 -7.39 2.00 -2.94
C PRO A 71 -8.21 3.21 -3.41
N SER A 72 -9.42 3.36 -2.87
CA SER A 72 -10.24 4.55 -3.10
C SER A 72 -9.71 5.76 -2.33
N HIS A 73 -9.35 5.54 -1.06
CA HIS A 73 -8.86 6.57 -0.15
C HIS A 73 -7.75 6.04 0.74
N TRP A 74 -6.95 6.97 1.25
CA TRP A 74 -5.87 6.71 2.18
C TRP A 74 -5.78 7.79 3.25
N ARG A 75 -5.10 7.49 4.36
CA ARG A 75 -4.63 8.49 5.34
C ARG A 75 -3.33 7.99 5.98
N TYR A 76 -2.50 8.89 6.48
CA TYR A 76 -1.31 8.50 7.25
C TYR A 76 -1.72 7.77 8.53
N ARG A 77 -0.93 6.76 8.92
CA ARG A 77 -1.26 5.94 10.10
C ARG A 77 -0.90 6.67 11.41
N TYR A 78 0.21 7.42 11.47
CA TYR A 78 0.54 8.27 12.63
C TYR A 78 1.47 9.44 12.29
N LYS A 79 1.19 10.63 12.83
CA LYS A 79 2.06 11.19 13.86
C LYS A 79 1.17 11.38 15.08
N GLU A 80 1.40 10.60 16.14
CA GLU A 80 0.99 11.01 17.48
C GLU A 80 1.78 12.29 17.82
N ASP A 81 1.11 13.26 18.47
CA ASP A 81 1.75 14.45 19.06
C ASP A 81 2.74 14.07 20.16
#